data_AF-A0A7C6LTW8-F1
#
_entry.id   AF-A0A7C6LTW8-F1
#
_cell.length_a   1.000
_cell.length_b   1.000
_cell.length_c   1.000
_cell.angle_alpha   90.00
_cell.angle_beta   90.00
_cell.angle_gamma   90.00
#
_symmetry.space_group_name_H-M   'P 1'
#
loop_
_entity.id
_entity.type
_entity.pdbx_description
1 polymer ?
#
loop_
_entity_poly.entity_id
_entity_poly.type
_entity_poly.pdbx_seq_one_letter_code
_entity_poly.pdbx_strand_id
1 'polypeptide(L)'
;MLGAGVFVAYAPAAAAAGSWLLLSLALAAVIAYANATSSARLAALYPESGGTYVYGRERLGPFWGYLAGWAFVAGKLSSCAAMAWAIGVYAWPEHARIVAIGAVGLVTAISYRGITRSAQVTRVIVVVVVAVLVTVAALLIVSAAAADQPASGAVEAGPFGVLTGAGFLFFAFAGYARIATLGEEVVEPERTIPRAIPIALGIVVALYALIAVALLRSRGAEVIAADPAPLAAAAAATGWVWAEPVVRVTAVLAAFGSLLGMLLGVSRTTLAMARDR
;
A
#
# COMPACT_ATOMS: atom_id res chain seq x y z
N MET A 1 -5.58 -1.80 0.74
CA MET A 1 -4.43 -2.35 -0.01
C MET A 1 -3.93 -1.32 -1.01
N LEU A 2 -4.82 -0.67 -1.75
CA LEU A 2 -4.51 0.57 -2.47
C LEU A 2 -4.31 1.72 -1.47
N GLY A 3 -3.09 2.26 -1.41
CA GLY A 3 -2.68 3.37 -0.56
C GLY A 3 -1.50 4.10 -1.21
N ALA A 4 -0.64 4.75 -0.44
CA ALA A 4 0.52 5.45 -1.04
C ALA A 4 1.55 4.51 -1.69
N GLY A 5 1.56 3.23 -1.33
CA GLY A 5 2.57 2.26 -1.78
C GLY A 5 2.76 2.20 -3.30
N VAL A 6 1.67 2.25 -4.08
CA VAL A 6 1.74 2.27 -5.56
C VAL A 6 2.38 3.54 -6.13
N PHE A 7 2.43 4.62 -5.34
CA PHE A 7 2.99 5.90 -5.76
C PHE A 7 4.46 6.06 -5.32
N VAL A 8 4.88 5.40 -4.23
CA VAL A 8 6.21 5.62 -3.61
C VAL A 8 7.13 4.41 -3.65
N ALA A 9 6.61 3.18 -3.76
CA ALA A 9 7.44 1.98 -3.61
C ALA A 9 8.27 1.64 -4.85
N TYR A 10 7.88 2.13 -6.03
CA TYR A 10 8.55 1.79 -7.28
C TYR A 10 9.96 2.39 -7.39
N ALA A 11 10.19 3.61 -6.90
CA ALA A 11 11.50 4.25 -6.97
C ALA A 11 12.59 3.48 -6.21
N PRO A 12 12.45 3.20 -4.89
CA PRO A 12 13.45 2.41 -4.17
C PRO A 12 13.51 0.95 -4.66
N ALA A 13 12.41 0.38 -5.15
CA ALA A 13 12.42 -0.96 -5.73
C ALA A 13 13.18 -1.02 -7.05
N ALA A 14 13.03 -0.02 -7.92
CA ALA A 14 13.78 0.09 -9.17
C ALA A 14 15.26 0.40 -8.92
N ALA A 15 15.57 1.21 -7.90
CA ALA A 15 16.95 1.45 -7.47
C ALA A 15 17.66 0.16 -7.02
N ALA A 16 16.94 -0.76 -6.38
CA ALA A 16 17.49 -2.03 -5.91
C ALA A 16 17.51 -3.14 -6.98
N ALA A 17 16.43 -3.25 -7.76
CA ALA A 17 16.19 -4.37 -8.68
C ALA A 17 16.44 -4.03 -10.16
N GLY A 18 16.56 -2.76 -10.52
CA GLY A 18 16.75 -2.33 -11.90
C GLY A 18 15.66 -2.86 -12.84
N SER A 19 16.08 -3.49 -13.94
CA SER A 19 15.19 -4.13 -14.92
C SER A 19 14.42 -5.32 -14.35
N TRP A 20 14.85 -5.88 -13.22
CA TRP A 20 14.18 -6.99 -12.53
C TRP A 20 13.04 -6.53 -11.60
N LEU A 21 12.60 -5.28 -11.70
CA LEU A 21 11.48 -4.73 -10.92
C LEU A 21 10.21 -5.61 -10.97
N LEU A 22 9.87 -6.17 -12.14
CA LEU A 22 8.72 -7.09 -12.26
C LEU A 22 8.93 -8.40 -11.51
N LEU A 23 10.16 -8.91 -11.45
CA LEU A 23 10.49 -10.09 -10.67
C LEU A 23 10.39 -9.81 -9.16
N SER A 24 10.87 -8.64 -8.71
CA SER A 24 10.65 -8.16 -7.34
C SER A 24 9.17 -8.05 -6.99
N LEU A 25 8.35 -7.53 -7.93
CA LEU A 25 6.91 -7.44 -7.75
C LEU A 25 6.26 -8.82 -7.64
N ALA A 26 6.65 -9.76 -8.50
CA ALA A 26 6.16 -11.14 -8.45
C ALA A 26 6.51 -11.82 -7.12
N LEU A 27 7.76 -11.67 -6.66
CA LEU A 27 8.20 -12.20 -5.37
C LEU A 27 7.42 -11.58 -4.20
N ALA A 28 7.25 -10.25 -4.20
CA ALA A 28 6.45 -9.55 -3.20
C ALA A 28 4.99 -10.03 -3.19
N ALA A 29 4.41 -10.27 -4.37
CA ALA A 29 3.04 -10.76 -4.53
C ALA A 29 2.88 -12.20 -3.97
N VAL A 30 3.85 -13.09 -4.20
CA VAL A 30 3.84 -14.46 -3.64
C VAL A 30 3.91 -14.41 -2.12
N ILE A 31 4.82 -13.61 -1.55
CA ILE A 31 4.96 -13.45 -0.10
C ILE A 31 3.66 -12.84 0.49
N ALA A 32 3.10 -11.83 -0.17
CA ALA A 32 1.84 -11.22 0.22
C ALA A 32 0.68 -12.22 0.16
N TYR A 33 0.62 -13.08 -0.85
CA TYR A 33 -0.40 -14.11 -0.98
C TYR A 33 -0.31 -15.16 0.15
N ALA A 34 0.88 -15.66 0.44
CA ALA A 34 1.09 -16.61 1.53
C ALA A 34 0.67 -16.03 2.88
N ASN A 35 1.04 -14.78 3.16
CA ASN A 35 0.70 -14.09 4.41
C ASN A 35 -0.80 -13.73 4.47
N ALA A 36 -1.36 -13.21 3.39
CA ALA A 36 -2.77 -12.80 3.34
C ALA A 36 -3.71 -13.99 3.48
N THR A 37 -3.42 -15.13 2.83
CA THR A 37 -4.27 -16.33 2.92
C THR A 37 -4.17 -17.03 4.27
N SER A 38 -2.98 -17.11 4.87
CA SER A 38 -2.84 -17.65 6.23
C SER A 38 -3.57 -16.76 7.26
N SER A 39 -3.42 -15.45 7.14
CA SER A 39 -4.13 -14.47 7.98
C SER A 39 -5.64 -14.54 7.79
N ALA A 40 -6.13 -14.70 6.57
CA ALA A 40 -7.57 -14.79 6.29
C ALA A 40 -8.21 -16.03 6.92
N ARG A 41 -7.50 -17.17 6.90
CA ARG A 41 -7.96 -18.40 7.54
C ARG A 41 -8.00 -18.27 9.07
N LEU A 42 -7.01 -17.62 9.66
CA LEU A 42 -6.98 -17.35 11.10
C LEU A 42 -8.07 -16.35 11.51
N ALA A 43 -8.29 -15.31 10.70
CA ALA A 43 -9.36 -14.33 10.92
C ALA A 43 -10.76 -14.94 10.86
N ALA A 44 -10.96 -15.94 10.00
CA ALA A 44 -12.23 -16.68 9.93
C ALA A 44 -12.43 -17.60 11.13
N LEU A 45 -11.36 -18.11 11.73
CA LEU A 45 -11.45 -18.96 12.91
C LEU A 45 -11.56 -18.17 14.22
N TYR A 46 -10.91 -17.00 14.28
CA TYR A 46 -10.88 -16.11 15.43
C TYR A 46 -11.37 -14.72 15.01
N PRO A 47 -12.68 -14.53 14.81
CA PRO A 47 -13.27 -13.29 14.28
C PRO A 47 -13.36 -12.17 15.34
N GLU A 48 -12.34 -12.05 16.20
CA GLU A 48 -12.26 -11.05 17.26
C GLU A 48 -11.36 -9.87 16.86
N SER A 49 -11.56 -8.71 17.51
CA SER A 49 -10.66 -7.58 17.34
C SER A 49 -9.26 -7.90 17.87
N GLY A 50 -8.22 -7.64 17.08
CA GLY A 50 -6.82 -7.76 17.51
C GLY A 50 -5.89 -8.45 16.51
N GLY A 51 -6.45 -9.20 15.56
CA GLY A 51 -5.71 -9.78 14.43
C GLY A 51 -4.55 -10.67 14.87
N THR A 52 -3.34 -10.38 14.38
CA THR A 52 -2.14 -11.23 14.62
C THR A 52 -1.79 -11.42 16.09
N TYR A 53 -2.16 -10.47 16.96
CA TYR A 53 -2.03 -10.63 18.41
C TYR A 53 -2.86 -11.81 18.92
N VAL A 54 -4.16 -11.84 18.59
CA VAL A 54 -5.09 -12.90 18.98
C VAL A 54 -4.65 -14.23 18.35
N TYR A 55 -4.31 -14.24 17.07
CA TYR A 55 -3.93 -15.48 16.38
C TYR A 55 -2.68 -16.11 16.99
N GLY A 56 -1.67 -15.30 17.32
CA GLY A 56 -0.46 -15.76 17.99
C GLY A 56 -0.75 -16.29 19.40
N ARG A 57 -1.61 -15.59 20.16
CA ARG A 57 -2.01 -15.99 21.50
C ARG A 57 -2.73 -17.36 21.49
N GLU A 58 -3.75 -17.51 20.64
CA GLU A 58 -4.57 -18.73 20.57
C GLU A 58 -3.82 -19.95 20.02
N ARG A 59 -2.85 -19.75 19.11
CA ARG A 59 -2.15 -20.88 18.45
C ARG A 59 -0.77 -21.20 19.02
N LEU A 60 -0.08 -20.22 19.56
CA LEU A 60 1.33 -20.36 19.99
C LEU A 60 1.51 -20.01 21.48
N GLY A 61 0.52 -19.37 22.10
CA GLY A 61 0.53 -19.02 23.52
C GLY A 61 0.81 -17.53 23.79
N PRO A 62 0.73 -17.11 25.05
CA PRO A 62 0.69 -15.69 25.43
C PRO A 62 1.89 -14.86 24.97
N PHE A 63 3.11 -15.41 25.10
CA PHE A 63 4.34 -14.72 24.70
C PHE A 63 4.36 -14.37 23.21
N TRP A 64 4.00 -15.33 22.35
CA TRP A 64 4.01 -15.14 20.91
C TRP A 64 2.89 -14.21 20.45
N GLY A 65 1.73 -14.25 21.11
CA GLY A 65 0.69 -13.24 20.95
C GLY A 65 1.21 -11.83 21.26
N TYR A 66 1.79 -11.65 22.45
CA TYR A 66 2.37 -10.37 22.89
C TYR A 66 3.41 -9.82 21.91
N LEU A 67 4.37 -10.66 21.49
CA LEU A 67 5.40 -10.28 20.52
C LEU A 67 4.78 -9.88 19.17
N ALA A 68 3.81 -10.66 18.67
CA ALA A 68 3.12 -10.37 17.41
C ALA A 68 2.32 -9.06 17.49
N GLY A 69 1.67 -8.79 18.63
CA GLY A 69 0.96 -7.53 18.87
C GLY A 69 1.87 -6.32 18.84
N TRP A 70 2.99 -6.35 19.57
CA TRP A 70 3.96 -5.25 19.57
C TRP A 70 4.65 -5.06 18.21
N ALA A 71 5.01 -6.15 17.52
CA ALA A 71 5.56 -6.08 16.17
C ALA A 71 4.56 -5.45 15.19
N PHE A 72 3.26 -5.78 15.31
CA PHE A 72 2.21 -5.18 14.51
C PHE A 72 2.06 -3.69 14.80
N VAL A 73 1.97 -3.28 16.07
CA VAL A 73 1.83 -1.87 16.47
C VAL A 73 3.02 -1.05 15.95
N ALA A 74 4.25 -1.50 16.20
CA ALA A 74 5.45 -0.81 15.74
C ALA A 74 5.50 -0.69 14.20
N GLY A 75 5.21 -1.78 13.48
CA GLY A 75 5.19 -1.80 12.02
C GLY A 75 4.10 -0.89 11.42
N LYS A 76 2.92 -0.85 12.04
CA LYS A 76 1.83 0.02 11.57
C LYS A 76 2.04 1.48 11.92
N LEU A 77 2.68 1.81 13.04
CA LEU A 77 3.10 3.19 13.34
C LEU A 77 4.11 3.71 12.30
N SER A 78 5.09 2.89 11.94
CA SER A 78 6.02 3.21 10.84
C SER A 78 5.28 3.40 9.51
N SER A 79 4.28 2.55 9.22
CA SER A 79 3.44 2.70 8.03
C SER A 79 2.61 3.98 8.04
N CYS A 80 2.06 4.39 9.19
CA CYS A 80 1.37 5.68 9.33
C CYS A 80 2.31 6.85 9.03
N ALA A 81 3.54 6.80 9.53
CA ALA A 81 4.56 7.81 9.25
C ALA A 81 4.87 7.89 7.75
N ALA A 82 5.03 6.74 7.08
CA ALA A 82 5.25 6.67 5.64
C ALA A 82 4.06 7.20 4.82
N MET A 83 2.81 6.90 5.22
CA MET A 83 1.63 7.47 4.56
C MET A 83 1.54 8.98 4.74
N ALA A 84 1.80 9.49 5.96
CA ALA A 84 1.80 10.92 6.23
C ALA A 84 2.91 11.65 5.44
N TRP A 85 4.10 11.05 5.37
CA TRP A 85 5.20 11.55 4.56
C TRP A 85 4.82 11.60 3.07
N ALA A 86 4.19 10.55 2.55
CA ALA A 86 3.70 10.55 1.17
C ALA A 86 2.69 11.69 0.91
N ILE A 87 1.76 11.94 1.83
CA ILE A 87 0.85 13.10 1.72
C ILE A 87 1.66 14.40 1.61
N GLY A 88 2.68 14.58 2.46
CA GLY A 88 3.54 15.76 2.44
C GLY A 88 4.27 15.94 1.11
N VAL A 89 4.94 14.90 0.62
CA VAL A 89 5.71 14.93 -0.63
C VAL A 89 4.81 15.20 -1.84
N TYR A 90 3.61 14.63 -1.88
CA TYR A 90 2.71 14.82 -3.02
C TYR A 90 1.92 16.13 -2.98
N ALA A 91 1.58 16.64 -1.78
CA ALA A 91 0.79 17.87 -1.63
C ALA A 91 1.65 19.14 -1.65
N TRP A 92 2.78 19.16 -0.94
CA TRP A 92 3.67 20.32 -0.86
C TRP A 92 5.10 19.89 -0.51
N PRO A 93 5.92 19.51 -1.52
CA PRO A 93 7.26 18.95 -1.32
C PRO A 93 8.16 19.80 -0.40
N GLU A 94 8.17 21.13 -0.60
CA GLU A 94 9.00 22.06 0.18
C GLU A 94 8.64 22.10 1.68
N HIS A 95 7.39 21.81 2.02
CA HIS A 95 6.88 21.85 3.39
C HIS A 95 6.31 20.49 3.81
N ALA A 96 6.83 19.40 3.21
CA ALA A 96 6.28 18.04 3.35
C ALA A 96 6.12 17.62 4.80
N ARG A 97 7.08 17.97 5.67
CA ARG A 97 7.04 17.66 7.11
C ARG A 97 5.86 18.31 7.82
N ILE A 98 5.60 19.59 7.55
CA ILE A 98 4.49 20.34 8.20
C ILE A 98 3.16 19.76 7.73
N VAL A 99 3.04 19.49 6.42
CA VAL A 99 1.83 18.88 5.85
C VAL A 99 1.60 17.47 6.40
N ALA A 100 2.65 16.65 6.54
CA ALA A 100 2.56 15.32 7.13
C ALA A 100 2.05 15.36 8.58
N ILE A 101 2.59 16.27 9.40
CA ILE A 101 2.14 16.48 10.79
C ILE A 101 0.68 16.92 10.82
N GLY A 102 0.31 17.88 9.97
CA GLY A 102 -1.06 18.36 9.83
C GLY A 102 -2.03 17.24 9.41
N ALA A 103 -1.62 16.38 8.48
CA ALA A 103 -2.41 15.23 8.04
C ALA A 103 -2.65 14.22 9.18
N VAL A 104 -1.63 13.91 9.97
CA VAL A 104 -1.79 13.04 11.16
C VAL A 104 -2.76 13.67 12.17
N GLY A 105 -2.62 14.97 12.45
CA GLY A 105 -3.51 15.71 13.35
C GLY A 105 -4.96 15.70 12.86
N LEU A 106 -5.17 15.94 11.56
CA LEU A 106 -6.50 15.92 10.93
C LEU A 106 -7.14 14.53 11.00
N VAL A 107 -6.40 13.47 10.62
CA VAL A 107 -6.93 12.10 10.66
C VAL A 107 -7.24 11.68 12.09
N THR A 108 -6.42 12.10 13.06
CA THR A 108 -6.68 11.87 14.49
C THR A 108 -7.96 12.57 14.94
N ALA A 109 -8.14 13.85 14.59
CA ALA A 109 -9.35 14.62 14.89
C ALA A 109 -10.62 14.05 14.22
N ILE A 110 -10.50 13.48 13.02
CA ILE A 110 -11.60 12.78 12.35
C ILE A 110 -11.93 11.48 13.08
N SER A 111 -10.90 10.72 13.48
CA SER A 111 -11.07 9.44 14.18
C SER A 111 -11.83 9.59 15.50
N TYR A 112 -11.70 10.73 16.19
CA TYR A 112 -12.49 11.04 17.39
C TYR A 112 -13.99 11.28 17.13
N ARG A 113 -14.40 11.66 15.91
CA ARG A 113 -15.80 12.01 15.58
C ARG A 113 -16.64 10.83 15.10
N GLY A 114 -16.10 9.61 15.12
CA GLY A 114 -16.82 8.38 14.81
C GLY A 114 -16.56 7.82 13.39
N ILE A 115 -16.44 6.49 13.32
CA ILE A 115 -15.93 5.72 12.16
C ILE A 115 -17.02 5.35 11.14
N THR A 116 -18.30 5.46 11.49
CA THR A 116 -19.40 4.93 10.66
C THR A 116 -19.49 5.58 9.26
N ARG A 117 -19.01 6.82 9.09
CA ARG A 117 -18.92 7.50 7.77
C ARG A 117 -17.65 7.15 6.98
N SER A 118 -16.64 6.55 7.61
CA SER A 118 -15.32 6.31 6.99
C SER A 118 -15.33 5.23 5.90
N ALA A 119 -16.23 4.23 6.00
CA ALA A 119 -16.32 3.14 5.03
C ALA A 119 -16.79 3.62 3.63
N GLN A 120 -17.82 4.48 3.59
CA GLN A 120 -18.33 5.06 2.34
C GLN A 120 -17.29 5.96 1.68
N VAL A 121 -16.65 6.83 2.46
CA VAL A 121 -15.56 7.71 1.96
C VAL A 121 -14.41 6.88 1.40
N THR A 122 -13.98 5.83 2.11
CA THR A 122 -12.90 4.94 1.63
C THR A 122 -13.29 4.26 0.31
N ARG A 123 -14.55 3.83 0.16
CA ARG A 123 -15.03 3.23 -1.09
C ARG A 123 -14.93 4.19 -2.27
N VAL A 124 -15.38 5.44 -2.11
CA VAL A 124 -15.29 6.48 -3.15
C VAL A 124 -13.83 6.74 -3.51
N ILE A 125 -12.96 6.92 -2.51
CA ILE A 125 -11.52 7.10 -2.73
C ILE A 125 -10.94 5.96 -3.55
N VAL A 126 -11.24 4.70 -3.20
CA VAL A 126 -10.70 3.54 -3.93
C VAL A 126 -11.16 3.52 -5.39
N VAL A 127 -12.43 3.80 -5.67
CA VAL A 127 -12.95 3.84 -7.05
C VAL A 127 -12.23 4.92 -7.86
N VAL A 128 -12.09 6.12 -7.30
CA VAL A 128 -11.38 7.23 -7.94
C VAL A 128 -9.91 6.86 -8.19
N VAL A 129 -9.23 6.30 -7.20
CA VAL A 129 -7.82 5.89 -7.31
C VAL A 129 -7.63 4.84 -8.39
N VAL A 130 -8.48 3.82 -8.44
CA VAL A 130 -8.41 2.78 -9.49
C VAL A 130 -8.63 3.39 -10.87
N ALA A 131 -9.66 4.23 -11.03
CA ALA A 131 -9.96 4.86 -12.31
C ALA A 131 -8.79 5.73 -12.82
N VAL A 132 -8.20 6.54 -11.94
CA VAL A 132 -7.03 7.36 -12.28
C VAL A 132 -5.82 6.49 -12.63
N LEU A 133 -5.52 5.47 -11.82
CA LEU A 133 -4.37 4.59 -12.08
C LEU A 133 -4.50 3.85 -13.41
N VAL A 134 -5.68 3.33 -13.75
CA VAL A 134 -5.93 2.67 -15.04
C VAL A 134 -5.79 3.66 -16.19
N THR A 135 -6.34 4.87 -16.04
CA THR A 135 -6.26 5.92 -17.07
C THR A 135 -4.81 6.33 -17.32
N VAL A 136 -4.05 6.59 -16.26
CA VAL A 136 -2.64 7.00 -16.34
C VAL A 136 -1.79 5.86 -16.90
N ALA A 137 -2.02 4.61 -16.49
CA ALA A 137 -1.34 3.46 -17.09
C ALA A 137 -1.59 3.38 -18.60
N ALA A 138 -2.83 3.56 -19.06
CA ALA A 138 -3.17 3.55 -20.47
C ALA A 138 -2.46 4.68 -21.23
N LEU A 139 -2.46 5.91 -20.68
CA LEU A 139 -1.75 7.05 -21.26
C LEU A 139 -0.26 6.78 -21.39
N LEU A 140 0.39 6.26 -20.34
CA LEU A 140 1.81 5.94 -20.35
C LEU A 140 2.15 4.87 -21.40
N ILE A 141 1.32 3.84 -21.54
CA ILE A 141 1.53 2.78 -22.53
C ILE A 141 1.38 3.33 -23.96
N VAL A 142 0.38 4.17 -24.21
CA VAL A 142 0.16 4.80 -25.52
C VAL A 142 1.30 5.76 -25.87
N SER A 143 1.71 6.62 -24.93
CA SER A 143 2.85 7.52 -25.11
C SER A 143 4.15 6.77 -25.33
N ALA A 144 4.37 5.64 -24.63
CA ALA A 144 5.56 4.80 -24.81
C ALA A 144 5.57 4.11 -26.17
N ALA A 145 4.43 3.64 -26.68
CA ALA A 145 4.35 3.02 -28.01
C ALA A 145 4.64 4.01 -29.15
N ALA A 146 4.42 5.31 -28.92
CA ALA A 146 4.76 6.37 -29.86
C ALA A 146 6.24 6.79 -29.79
N ALA A 147 6.95 6.44 -28.72
CA ALA A 147 8.35 6.77 -28.53
C ALA A 147 9.23 5.57 -28.89
N ASP A 148 10.10 5.73 -29.87
CA ASP A 148 11.02 4.69 -30.33
C ASP A 148 12.22 4.55 -29.36
N GLN A 149 11.94 4.26 -28.09
CA GLN A 149 12.96 4.12 -27.05
C GLN A 149 13.27 2.64 -26.81
N PRO A 150 14.53 2.20 -27.00
CA PRO A 150 14.94 0.85 -26.63
C PRO A 150 14.76 0.65 -25.13
N ALA A 151 14.33 -0.55 -24.74
CA ALA A 151 14.24 -0.93 -23.34
C ALA A 151 15.60 -0.65 -22.66
N SER A 152 15.59 0.20 -21.63
CA SER A 152 16.80 0.59 -20.88
C SER A 152 17.62 -0.65 -20.52
N GLY A 153 18.93 -0.59 -20.77
CA GLY A 153 19.87 -1.69 -20.55
C GLY A 153 19.73 -2.29 -19.15
N ALA A 154 19.93 -3.61 -19.08
CA ALA A 154 19.84 -4.34 -17.82
C ALA A 154 20.88 -3.79 -16.82
N VAL A 155 20.42 -3.12 -15.78
CA VAL A 155 21.22 -2.94 -14.57
C VAL A 155 21.45 -4.35 -14.01
N GLU A 156 22.71 -4.72 -13.73
CA GLU A 156 23.03 -5.98 -13.04
C GLU A 156 22.51 -5.94 -11.60
N ALA A 157 21.22 -6.17 -11.41
CA ALA A 157 20.67 -6.48 -10.10
C ALA A 157 20.82 -7.98 -9.85
N GLY A 158 21.71 -8.34 -8.92
CA GLY A 158 21.82 -9.71 -8.44
C GLY A 158 20.57 -10.17 -7.67
N PRO A 159 20.50 -11.45 -7.29
CA PRO A 159 19.37 -12.01 -6.52
C PRO A 159 19.01 -11.21 -5.26
N PHE A 160 20.01 -10.61 -4.60
CA PHE A 160 19.81 -9.75 -3.44
C PHE A 160 19.07 -8.45 -3.78
N GLY A 161 19.36 -7.83 -4.92
CA GLY A 161 18.65 -6.62 -5.38
C GLY A 161 17.17 -6.90 -5.65
N VAL A 162 16.86 -8.06 -6.23
CA VAL A 162 15.48 -8.53 -6.42
C VAL A 162 14.75 -8.69 -5.09
N LEU A 163 15.41 -9.30 -4.09
CA LEU A 163 14.86 -9.50 -2.75
C LEU A 163 14.63 -8.16 -2.02
N THR A 164 15.58 -7.23 -2.11
CA THR A 164 15.44 -5.88 -1.54
C THR A 164 14.30 -5.11 -2.19
N GLY A 165 14.20 -5.15 -3.53
CA GLY A 165 13.09 -4.55 -4.27
C GLY A 165 11.74 -5.15 -3.89
N ALA A 166 11.69 -6.46 -3.66
CA ALA A 166 10.49 -7.14 -3.18
C ALA A 166 10.09 -6.66 -1.78
N GLY A 167 11.05 -6.39 -0.89
CA GLY A 167 10.81 -5.82 0.43
C GLY A 167 10.12 -4.44 0.36
N PHE A 168 10.60 -3.55 -0.52
CA PHE A 168 9.97 -2.25 -0.76
C PHE A 168 8.55 -2.39 -1.34
N LEU A 169 8.35 -3.30 -2.29
CA LEU A 169 7.03 -3.52 -2.90
C LEU A 169 6.05 -4.23 -1.96
N PHE A 170 6.53 -5.09 -1.06
CA PHE A 170 5.70 -5.79 -0.08
C PHE A 170 4.94 -4.81 0.83
N PHE A 171 5.57 -3.67 1.16
CA PHE A 171 4.92 -2.59 1.89
C PHE A 171 3.61 -2.14 1.22
N ALA A 172 3.57 -2.07 -0.12
CA ALA A 172 2.40 -1.67 -0.87
C ALA A 172 1.25 -2.70 -0.82
N PHE A 173 1.52 -3.93 -0.38
CA PHE A 173 0.52 -5.00 -0.21
C PHE A 173 -0.01 -5.13 1.22
N ALA A 174 0.65 -4.55 2.22
CA ALA A 174 0.38 -4.77 3.66
C ALA A 174 -1.02 -4.35 4.16
N GLY A 175 -1.91 -3.88 3.27
CA GLY A 175 -3.27 -3.46 3.59
C GLY A 175 -4.26 -4.59 3.88
N TYR A 176 -3.97 -5.86 3.54
CA TYR A 176 -4.89 -6.99 3.84
C TYR A 176 -5.07 -7.20 5.35
N ALA A 177 -4.03 -6.93 6.14
CA ALA A 177 -4.06 -7.12 7.59
C ALA A 177 -5.15 -6.31 8.27
N ARG A 178 -5.55 -5.16 7.70
CA ARG A 178 -6.65 -4.35 8.22
C ARG A 178 -7.98 -5.11 8.21
N ILE A 179 -8.25 -5.84 7.11
CA ILE A 179 -9.49 -6.63 6.97
C ILE A 179 -9.51 -7.73 8.04
N ALA A 180 -8.35 -8.35 8.29
CA ALA A 180 -8.22 -9.37 9.33
C ALA A 180 -8.30 -8.81 10.76
N THR A 181 -7.84 -7.59 11.04
CA THR A 181 -7.87 -7.00 12.39
C THR A 181 -9.23 -6.49 12.83
N LEU A 182 -10.14 -6.20 11.88
CA LEU A 182 -11.45 -5.60 12.12
C LEU A 182 -12.56 -6.64 12.00
N GLY A 183 -12.31 -7.88 12.45
CA GLY A 183 -13.25 -9.01 12.31
C GLY A 183 -14.65 -8.71 12.84
N GLU A 184 -14.73 -8.06 14.01
CA GLU A 184 -15.99 -7.67 14.67
C GLU A 184 -16.82 -6.64 13.88
N GLU A 185 -16.19 -5.88 12.97
CA GLU A 185 -16.87 -4.87 12.15
C GLU A 185 -17.35 -5.44 10.79
N VAL A 186 -16.99 -6.69 10.48
CA VAL A 186 -17.34 -7.35 9.22
C VAL A 186 -18.61 -8.18 9.38
N VAL A 187 -19.55 -8.04 8.45
CA VAL A 187 -20.74 -8.90 8.38
C VAL A 187 -20.32 -10.30 7.92
N GLU A 188 -20.69 -11.33 8.70
CA GLU A 188 -20.31 -12.74 8.47
C GLU A 188 -18.79 -12.93 8.23
N PRO A 189 -17.93 -12.59 9.21
CA PRO A 189 -16.47 -12.53 9.02
C PRO A 189 -15.88 -13.86 8.53
N GLU A 190 -16.43 -14.98 9.00
CA GLU A 190 -16.05 -16.35 8.64
C GLU A 190 -16.16 -16.65 7.14
N ARG A 191 -17.08 -15.97 6.43
CA ARG A 191 -17.33 -16.16 4.99
C ARG A 191 -16.80 -15.00 4.16
N THR A 192 -16.94 -13.79 4.67
CA THR A 192 -16.58 -12.56 3.97
C THR A 192 -15.06 -12.37 3.91
N ILE A 193 -14.33 -12.57 5.01
CA ILE A 193 -12.89 -12.32 5.06
C ILE A 193 -12.10 -13.27 4.14
N PRO A 194 -12.33 -14.62 4.16
CA PRO A 194 -11.62 -15.55 3.28
C PRO A 194 -11.82 -15.32 1.79
N ARG A 195 -12.92 -14.66 1.39
CA ARG A 195 -13.21 -14.31 0.00
C ARG A 195 -12.65 -12.93 -0.35
N ALA A 196 -12.86 -11.94 0.51
CA ALA A 196 -12.49 -10.55 0.25
C ALA A 196 -10.98 -10.36 0.13
N ILE A 197 -10.19 -10.99 1.01
CA ILE A 197 -8.73 -10.83 1.04
C ILE A 197 -8.06 -11.29 -0.28
N PRO A 198 -8.24 -12.53 -0.76
CA PRO A 198 -7.59 -12.99 -1.98
C PRO A 198 -8.09 -12.25 -3.23
N ILE A 199 -9.39 -11.91 -3.31
CA ILE A 199 -9.94 -11.12 -4.43
C ILE A 199 -9.30 -9.73 -4.46
N ALA A 200 -9.27 -9.03 -3.33
CA ALA A 200 -8.66 -7.71 -3.23
C ALA A 200 -7.16 -7.75 -3.54
N LEU A 201 -6.45 -8.77 -3.07
CA LEU A 201 -5.03 -8.96 -3.37
C LEU A 201 -4.81 -9.18 -4.88
N GLY A 202 -5.60 -10.04 -5.52
CA GLY A 202 -5.50 -10.31 -6.96
C GLY A 202 -5.70 -9.06 -7.81
N ILE A 203 -6.72 -8.25 -7.50
CA ILE A 203 -6.98 -6.96 -8.18
C ILE A 203 -5.78 -6.02 -8.02
N VAL A 204 -5.23 -5.93 -6.80
CA VAL A 204 -4.10 -5.03 -6.51
C VAL A 204 -2.81 -5.50 -7.18
N VAL A 205 -2.54 -6.80 -7.22
CA VAL A 205 -1.39 -7.36 -7.95
C VAL A 205 -1.50 -7.03 -9.44
N ALA A 206 -2.66 -7.23 -10.05
CA ALA A 206 -2.89 -6.90 -11.46
C ALA A 206 -2.68 -5.40 -11.74
N LEU A 207 -3.22 -4.54 -10.87
CA LEU A 207 -3.07 -3.10 -11.01
C LEU A 207 -1.61 -2.64 -10.82
N TYR A 208 -0.90 -3.19 -9.84
CA TYR A 208 0.51 -2.88 -9.61
C TYR A 208 1.41 -3.41 -10.73
N ALA A 209 1.08 -4.57 -11.32
CA ALA A 209 1.79 -5.08 -12.48
C ALA A 209 1.56 -4.17 -13.71
N LEU A 210 0.32 -3.74 -13.93
CA LEU A 210 -0.02 -2.80 -15.00
C LEU A 210 0.78 -1.48 -14.87
N ILE A 211 0.83 -0.89 -13.68
CA ILE A 211 1.58 0.34 -13.43
C ILE A 211 3.08 0.13 -13.59
N ALA A 212 3.62 -0.99 -13.08
CA ALA A 212 5.04 -1.31 -13.22
C ALA A 212 5.44 -1.44 -14.70
N VAL A 213 4.64 -2.16 -15.50
CA VAL A 213 4.87 -2.29 -16.94
C VAL A 213 4.77 -0.93 -17.64
N ALA A 214 3.75 -0.12 -17.30
CA ALA A 214 3.58 1.21 -17.88
C ALA A 214 4.77 2.14 -17.59
N LEU A 215 5.27 2.14 -16.34
CA LEU A 215 6.45 2.91 -15.95
C LEU A 215 7.72 2.41 -16.65
N LEU A 216 7.96 1.10 -16.65
CA LEU A 216 9.16 0.53 -17.29
C LEU A 216 9.19 0.80 -18.79
N ARG A 217 8.05 0.69 -19.48
CA ARG A 217 7.97 0.97 -20.92
C ARG A 217 8.11 2.46 -21.24
N SER A 218 7.61 3.34 -20.39
CA SER A 218 7.65 4.78 -20.65
C SER A 218 8.96 5.46 -20.26
N ARG A 219 9.63 4.98 -19.21
CA ARG A 219 10.78 5.68 -18.60
C ARG A 219 12.02 4.80 -18.37
N GLY A 220 11.88 3.48 -18.33
CA GLY A 220 12.96 2.58 -17.92
C GLY A 220 13.23 2.61 -16.41
N ALA A 221 14.02 1.64 -15.92
CA ALA A 221 14.23 1.45 -14.48
C ALA A 221 15.06 2.56 -13.82
N GLU A 222 16.06 3.09 -14.53
CA GLU A 222 16.97 4.14 -14.01
C GLU A 222 16.22 5.44 -13.71
N VAL A 223 15.34 5.87 -14.61
CA VAL A 223 14.53 7.08 -14.44
C VAL A 223 13.51 6.89 -13.30
N ILE A 224 12.93 5.69 -13.16
CA ILE A 224 12.05 5.37 -12.03
C ILE A 224 12.82 5.46 -10.71
N ALA A 225 14.06 4.97 -10.67
CA ALA A 225 14.90 4.95 -9.48
C ALA A 225 15.32 6.35 -9.01
N ALA A 226 15.50 7.28 -9.96
CA ALA A 226 15.99 8.63 -9.69
C ALA A 226 14.92 9.59 -9.14
N ASP A 227 13.64 9.30 -9.34
CA ASP A 227 12.54 10.20 -8.99
C ASP A 227 11.74 9.68 -7.78
N PRO A 228 11.57 10.47 -6.69
CA PRO A 228 10.79 10.06 -5.52
C PRO A 228 9.27 9.93 -5.79
N ALA A 229 8.77 10.49 -6.89
CA ALA A 229 7.38 10.44 -7.33
C ALA A 229 7.27 9.95 -8.79
N PRO A 230 7.72 8.72 -9.09
CA PRO A 230 7.98 8.27 -10.46
C PRO A 230 6.72 8.26 -11.33
N LEU A 231 5.55 8.01 -10.74
CA LEU A 231 4.28 8.02 -11.48
C LEU A 231 3.83 9.44 -11.85
N ALA A 232 4.04 10.43 -10.97
CA ALA A 232 3.74 11.83 -11.28
C ALA A 232 4.71 12.37 -12.34
N ALA A 233 6.00 12.06 -12.19
CA ALA A 233 7.02 12.43 -13.16
C ALA A 233 6.81 11.78 -14.53
N ALA A 234 6.37 10.51 -14.57
CA ALA A 234 6.00 9.85 -15.82
C ALA A 234 4.75 10.50 -16.45
N ALA A 235 3.73 10.81 -15.66
CA ALA A 235 2.53 11.50 -16.14
C ALA A 235 2.85 12.89 -16.72
N ALA A 236 3.76 13.65 -16.11
CA ALA A 236 4.19 14.96 -16.61
C ALA A 236 4.80 14.90 -18.02
N ALA A 237 5.50 13.81 -18.37
CA ALA A 237 6.10 13.66 -19.70
C ALA A 237 5.18 13.09 -20.77
N THR A 238 3.92 12.79 -20.45
CA THR A 238 2.96 12.34 -21.46
C THR A 238 2.51 13.48 -22.40
N GLY A 239 2.82 14.73 -22.07
CA GLY A 239 2.36 15.93 -22.78
C GLY A 239 0.95 16.41 -22.36
N TRP A 240 0.23 15.63 -21.53
CA TRP A 240 -1.07 16.00 -21.01
C TRP A 240 -0.94 16.80 -19.71
N VAL A 241 -1.16 18.12 -19.80
CA VAL A 241 -0.98 19.08 -18.68
C VAL A 241 -1.77 18.69 -17.42
N TRP A 242 -2.90 17.99 -17.57
CA TRP A 242 -3.73 17.58 -16.44
C TRP A 242 -3.25 16.29 -15.75
N ALA A 243 -2.41 15.48 -16.38
CA ALA A 243 -2.09 14.13 -15.90
C ALA A 243 -1.29 14.15 -14.58
N GLU A 244 -0.24 14.97 -14.51
CA GLU A 244 0.57 15.12 -13.29
C GLU A 244 -0.26 15.59 -12.07
N PRO A 245 -1.00 16.72 -12.12
CA PRO A 245 -1.75 17.18 -10.94
C PRO A 245 -2.81 16.17 -10.49
N VAL A 246 -3.46 15.48 -11.43
CA VAL A 246 -4.43 14.40 -11.12
C VAL A 246 -3.74 13.25 -10.39
N VAL A 247 -2.56 12.81 -10.83
CA VAL A 247 -1.77 11.78 -10.14
C VAL A 247 -1.39 12.22 -8.73
N ARG A 248 -0.90 13.47 -8.57
CA ARG A 248 -0.51 14.00 -7.24
C ARG A 248 -1.69 14.04 -6.27
N VAL A 249 -2.83 14.58 -6.70
CA VAL A 249 -4.06 14.61 -5.88
C VAL A 249 -4.51 13.19 -5.53
N THR A 250 -4.44 12.27 -6.48
CA THR A 250 -4.82 10.86 -6.26
C THR A 250 -3.89 10.17 -5.26
N ALA A 251 -2.58 10.45 -5.31
CA ALA A 251 -1.62 9.94 -4.35
C ALA A 251 -1.92 10.44 -2.93
N VAL A 252 -2.25 11.73 -2.77
CA VAL A 252 -2.68 12.32 -1.49
C VAL A 252 -3.96 11.64 -0.97
N LEU A 253 -4.98 11.46 -1.81
CA LEU A 253 -6.23 10.80 -1.45
C LEU A 253 -6.01 9.33 -1.03
N ALA A 254 -5.20 8.60 -1.78
CA ALA A 254 -4.87 7.21 -1.48
C ALA A 254 -4.09 7.09 -0.16
N ALA A 255 -3.11 7.95 0.05
CA ALA A 255 -2.31 8.00 1.27
C ALA A 255 -3.16 8.37 2.49
N PHE A 256 -4.06 9.35 2.35
CA PHE A 256 -4.99 9.76 3.40
C PHE A 256 -5.96 8.64 3.79
N GLY A 257 -6.59 7.99 2.81
CA GLY A 257 -7.49 6.85 3.06
C GLY A 257 -6.77 5.68 3.74
N SER A 258 -5.51 5.43 3.36
CA SER A 258 -4.67 4.41 4.00
C SER A 258 -4.29 4.80 5.43
N LEU A 259 -3.88 6.05 5.68
CA LEU A 259 -3.52 6.57 7.00
C LEU A 259 -4.70 6.46 7.99
N LEU A 260 -5.90 6.84 7.55
CA LEU A 260 -7.13 6.68 8.33
C LEU A 260 -7.37 5.21 8.70
N GLY A 261 -7.21 4.29 7.75
CA GLY A 261 -7.37 2.87 8.00
C GLY A 261 -6.32 2.27 8.95
N MET A 262 -5.07 2.74 8.86
CA MET A 262 -3.97 2.22 9.68
C MET A 262 -4.06 2.69 11.13
N LEU A 263 -4.39 3.96 11.38
CA LEU A 263 -4.58 4.48 12.74
C LEU A 263 -5.67 3.71 13.50
N LEU A 264 -6.77 3.36 12.82
CA LEU A 264 -7.82 2.52 13.38
C LEU A 264 -7.32 1.11 13.71
N GLY A 265 -6.58 0.48 12.80
CA GLY A 265 -5.99 -0.84 13.02
C GLY A 265 -5.05 -0.86 14.23
N VAL A 266 -4.20 0.16 14.38
CA VAL A 266 -3.32 0.31 15.56
C VAL A 266 -4.16 0.40 16.84
N SER A 267 -5.17 1.28 16.86
CA SER A 267 -6.00 1.48 18.05
C SER A 267 -6.73 0.21 18.51
N ARG A 268 -7.22 -0.60 17.56
CA ARG A 268 -7.92 -1.87 17.85
C ARG A 268 -6.99 -2.95 18.39
N THR A 269 -5.80 -3.10 17.81
CA THR A 269 -4.81 -4.05 18.33
C THR A 269 -4.34 -3.66 19.72
N THR A 270 -4.06 -2.38 19.97
CA THR A 270 -3.68 -1.90 21.31
C THR A 270 -4.82 -2.10 22.32
N LEU A 271 -6.07 -1.88 21.94
CA LEU A 271 -7.24 -2.13 22.79
C LEU A 271 -7.34 -3.61 23.17
N ALA A 272 -7.19 -4.53 22.21
CA ALA A 272 -7.23 -5.97 22.48
C ALA A 272 -6.13 -6.36 23.49
N MET A 273 -4.88 -5.95 23.22
CA MET A 273 -3.76 -6.19 24.12
C MET A 273 -3.96 -5.61 25.54
N ALA A 274 -4.66 -4.49 25.68
CA ALA A 274 -4.90 -3.85 26.96
C ALA A 274 -6.05 -4.48 27.77
N ARG A 275 -6.98 -5.18 27.11
CA ARG A 275 -8.09 -5.89 27.77
C ARG A 275 -7.65 -7.21 28.40
N ASP A 276 -6.65 -7.85 27.81
CA ASP A 276 -6.05 -9.06 28.34
C ASP A 276 -5.02 -8.70 29.41
N ARG A 277 -5.52 -8.48 30.63
CA ARG A 277 -4.71 -8.34 31.85
C ARG A 277 -4.57 -9.67 32.57
#